data_AF-W4M7A7-F1
#
_entry.id   AF-W4M7A7-F1
#
_cell.length_a   1.000
_cell.length_b   1.000
_cell.length_c   1.000
_cell.angle_alpha   90.00
_cell.angle_beta   90.00
_cell.angle_gamma   90.00
#
_symmetry.space_group_name_H-M   'P 1'
#
loop_
_entity.id
_entity.type
_entity.pdbx_description
1 polymer ?
#
loop_
_entity_poly.entity_id
_entity_poly.type
_entity_poly.pdbx_seq_one_letter_code
_entity_poly.pdbx_strand_id
1 'polypeptide(L)'
;MSESHDNASRRRQLGIDPASGRYRSLEEQAALRLEPRVGPLQRDPTGTSDWIDAQGVTYDAVGPVPAGRLNVRAFSRQIDRHLLKQGLDKVVIDLTDFNASERRAVFAHLRTLGAAERARIILQWRRP
;
A
#
# COMPACT_ATOMS: atom_id res chain seq x y z
N MET A 1 3.69 -31.17 -6.29
CA MET A 1 2.94 -30.23 -7.16
C MET A 1 1.98 -29.30 -6.41
N SER A 2 1.88 -29.31 -5.06
CA SER A 2 0.90 -28.48 -4.33
C SER A 2 1.40 -27.09 -3.91
N GLU A 3 2.65 -26.94 -3.46
CA GLU A 3 3.16 -25.65 -2.91
C GLU A 3 3.09 -24.45 -3.86
N SER A 4 3.27 -24.67 -5.18
CA SER A 4 3.23 -23.58 -6.17
C SER A 4 1.80 -23.04 -6.40
N HIS A 5 0.80 -23.92 -6.35
CA HIS A 5 -0.61 -23.54 -6.51
C HIS A 5 -1.15 -22.85 -5.26
N ASP A 6 -0.72 -23.31 -4.09
CA ASP A 6 -1.09 -22.72 -2.79
C ASP A 6 -0.55 -21.29 -2.67
N ASN A 7 0.70 -21.07 -3.10
CA ASN A 7 1.31 -19.75 -3.07
C ASN A 7 0.65 -18.78 -4.08
N ALA A 8 0.32 -19.24 -5.29
CA ALA A 8 -0.41 -18.42 -6.27
C ALA A 8 -1.80 -18.01 -5.75
N SER A 9 -2.49 -18.93 -5.07
CA SER A 9 -3.82 -18.68 -4.51
C SER A 9 -3.77 -17.66 -3.36
N ARG A 10 -2.80 -17.81 -2.43
CA ARG A 10 -2.55 -16.86 -1.34
C ARG A 10 -2.23 -15.46 -1.87
N ARG A 11 -1.34 -15.37 -2.85
CA ARG A 11 -0.97 -14.08 -3.47
C ARG A 11 -2.17 -13.41 -4.12
N ARG A 12 -3.00 -14.17 -4.84
CA ARG A 12 -4.21 -13.64 -5.46
C ARG A 12 -5.16 -13.06 -4.41
N GLN A 13 -5.30 -13.68 -3.24
CA GLN A 13 -6.14 -13.18 -2.14
C GLN A 13 -5.69 -11.80 -1.66
N LEU A 14 -4.40 -11.47 -1.69
CA LEU A 14 -3.89 -10.14 -1.31
C LEU A 14 -4.46 -9.01 -2.16
N GLY A 15 -4.88 -9.30 -3.40
CA GLY A 15 -5.47 -8.33 -4.31
C GLY A 15 -6.98 -8.43 -4.46
N ILE A 16 -7.69 -9.30 -3.72
CA ILE A 16 -9.15 -9.38 -3.80
C ILE A 16 -9.75 -8.35 -2.83
N ASP A 17 -10.46 -7.37 -3.38
CA ASP A 17 -11.25 -6.44 -2.59
C ASP A 17 -12.43 -7.19 -1.93
N PRO A 18 -12.50 -7.28 -0.59
CA PRO A 18 -13.51 -8.07 0.10
C PRO A 18 -14.93 -7.53 -0.11
N ALA A 19 -15.09 -6.23 -0.35
CA ALA A 19 -16.40 -5.62 -0.53
C ALA A 19 -17.00 -5.90 -1.92
N SER A 20 -16.15 -5.95 -2.95
CA SER A 20 -16.60 -6.12 -4.35
C SER A 20 -16.27 -7.49 -4.94
N GLY A 21 -15.44 -8.30 -4.28
CA GLY A 21 -14.86 -9.53 -4.83
C GLY A 21 -13.90 -9.29 -6.00
N ARG A 22 -13.63 -8.04 -6.37
CA ARG A 22 -12.84 -7.69 -7.55
C ARG A 22 -11.36 -7.84 -7.26
N TYR A 23 -10.66 -8.55 -8.14
CA TYR A 23 -9.21 -8.64 -8.10
C TYR A 23 -8.54 -7.36 -8.64
N ARG A 24 -7.53 -6.89 -7.92
CA ARG A 24 -6.72 -5.71 -8.18
C ARG A 24 -5.25 -6.10 -8.13
N SER A 25 -4.66 -6.29 -9.30
CA SER A 25 -3.26 -6.74 -9.42
C SER A 25 -2.25 -5.77 -8.79
N LEU A 26 -2.54 -4.47 -8.78
CA LEU A 26 -1.68 -3.47 -8.16
C LEU A 26 -1.64 -3.60 -6.62
N GLU A 27 -2.75 -3.97 -5.99
CA GLU A 27 -2.80 -4.24 -4.54
C GLU A 27 -2.01 -5.51 -4.21
N GLU A 28 -2.14 -6.60 -4.98
CA GLU A 28 -1.29 -7.79 -4.80
C GLU A 28 0.20 -7.41 -4.90
N GLN A 29 0.61 -6.66 -5.92
CA GLN A 29 2.01 -6.31 -6.10
C GLN A 29 2.56 -5.41 -4.99
N ALA A 30 1.74 -4.48 -4.48
CA ALA A 30 2.09 -3.64 -3.35
C ALA A 30 2.30 -4.47 -2.08
N ALA A 31 1.39 -5.41 -1.80
CA ALA A 31 1.50 -6.34 -0.68
C ALA A 31 2.77 -7.19 -0.78
N LEU A 32 3.03 -7.79 -1.94
CA LEU A 32 4.22 -8.63 -2.16
C LEU A 32 5.53 -7.87 -1.97
N ARG A 33 5.57 -6.58 -2.28
CA ARG A 33 6.74 -5.72 -2.00
C ARG A 33 6.84 -5.31 -0.54
N LEU A 34 5.75 -5.39 0.22
CA LEU A 34 5.70 -5.07 1.63
C LEU A 34 6.12 -6.26 2.50
N GLU A 35 5.73 -7.48 2.13
CA GLU A 35 5.99 -8.70 2.91
C GLU A 35 7.45 -8.89 3.35
N PRO A 36 8.48 -8.60 2.53
CA PRO A 36 9.88 -8.73 2.97
C PRO A 36 10.26 -7.83 4.15
N ARG A 37 9.45 -6.81 4.47
CA ARG A 37 9.71 -5.82 5.51
C ARG A 37 8.89 -6.04 6.78
N VAL A 38 7.72 -6.67 6.65
CA VAL A 38 6.75 -6.80 7.74
C VAL A 38 6.33 -8.25 8.02
N GLY A 39 6.79 -9.19 7.20
CA GLY A 39 6.36 -10.58 7.24
C GLY A 39 5.13 -10.84 6.35
N PRO A 40 4.62 -12.08 6.36
CA PRO A 40 3.47 -12.47 5.55
C PRO A 40 2.23 -11.64 5.86
N LEU A 41 1.54 -11.21 4.80
CA LEU A 41 0.31 -10.45 4.90
C LEU A 41 -0.91 -11.33 4.58
N GLN A 42 -2.04 -10.94 5.14
CA GLN A 42 -3.37 -11.46 4.79
C GLN A 42 -4.27 -10.28 4.42
N ARG A 43 -5.24 -10.51 3.53
CA ARG A 43 -6.27 -9.50 3.24
C ARG A 43 -7.13 -9.31 4.49
N ASP A 44 -7.40 -8.07 4.87
CA ASP A 44 -8.35 -7.77 5.94
C ASP A 44 -9.76 -8.22 5.50
N PRO A 45 -10.41 -9.17 6.18
CA PRO A 45 -11.73 -9.66 5.80
C PRO A 45 -12.84 -8.62 6.01
N THR A 46 -12.61 -7.60 6.84
CA THR A 46 -13.59 -6.55 7.12
C THR A 46 -13.61 -5.47 6.04
N GLY A 47 -12.52 -5.34 5.27
CA GLY A 47 -12.31 -4.25 4.33
C GLY A 47 -12.07 -2.88 4.97
N THR A 48 -11.81 -2.83 6.28
CA THR A 48 -11.47 -1.58 6.98
C THR A 48 -10.07 -1.11 6.60
N SER A 49 -9.16 -2.06 6.48
CA SER A 49 -7.81 -1.90 5.93
C SER A 49 -7.60 -2.81 4.71
N ASP A 50 -6.47 -2.67 4.04
CA ASP A 50 -6.09 -3.55 2.94
C ASP A 50 -5.54 -4.88 3.45
N TRP A 51 -4.64 -4.84 4.43
CA TRP A 51 -3.94 -6.02 4.92
C TRP A 51 -3.70 -5.99 6.42
N ILE A 52 -3.53 -7.20 6.98
CA ILE A 52 -3.17 -7.44 8.38
C ILE A 52 -1.97 -8.40 8.40
N ASP A 53 -0.98 -8.14 9.27
CA ASP A 53 0.13 -9.06 9.52
C ASP A 53 -0.14 -10.03 10.70
N ALA A 54 0.81 -10.92 10.97
CA ALA A 54 0.68 -11.91 12.05
C ALA A 54 0.63 -11.31 13.46
N GLN A 55 1.01 -10.03 13.62
CA GLN A 55 0.95 -9.29 14.89
C GLN A 55 -0.35 -8.48 15.02
N GLY A 56 -1.22 -8.50 14.01
CA GLY A 56 -2.45 -7.73 13.99
C GLY A 56 -2.27 -6.28 13.56
N VAL A 57 -1.10 -5.90 13.03
CA VAL A 57 -0.87 -4.55 12.49
C VAL A 57 -1.61 -4.41 11.18
N THR A 58 -2.31 -3.29 11.01
CA THR A 58 -3.12 -2.98 9.83
C THR A 58 -2.38 -2.07 8.84
N TYR A 59 -2.60 -2.32 7.56
CA TYR A 59 -1.92 -1.62 6.46
C TYR A 59 -2.91 -1.21 5.38
N ASP A 60 -2.80 0.02 4.90
CA ASP A 60 -3.50 0.49 3.70
C ASP A 60 -2.53 1.03 2.67
N ALA A 61 -2.76 0.71 1.40
CA ALA A 61 -1.96 1.24 0.32
C ALA A 61 -2.55 2.51 -0.30
N VAL A 62 -1.63 3.40 -0.67
CA VAL A 62 -1.87 4.52 -1.58
C VAL A 62 -0.92 4.37 -2.76
N GLY A 63 -1.48 4.03 -3.91
CA GLY A 63 -0.72 3.66 -5.12
C GLY A 63 -0.52 2.14 -5.27
N PRO A 64 0.26 1.71 -6.26
CA PRO A 64 0.94 2.54 -7.25
C PRO A 64 -0.04 3.10 -8.30
N VAL A 65 0.39 4.17 -8.97
CA VAL A 65 -0.29 4.77 -10.13
C VAL A 65 0.68 4.66 -11.30
N PRO A 66 0.23 4.30 -12.52
CA PRO A 66 1.10 4.26 -13.68
C PRO A 66 1.83 5.59 -13.90
N ALA A 67 3.12 5.52 -14.25
CA ALA A 67 3.93 6.69 -14.60
C ALA A 67 3.22 7.62 -15.59
N GLY A 68 3.32 8.93 -15.34
CA GLY A 68 2.72 9.97 -16.16
C GLY A 68 1.21 10.16 -15.94
N ARG A 69 0.58 9.37 -15.07
CA ARG A 69 -0.84 9.50 -14.72
C ARG A 69 -1.07 10.05 -13.31
N LEU A 70 -0.03 10.46 -12.60
CA LEU A 70 -0.17 11.00 -11.26
C LEU A 70 -0.90 12.35 -11.26
N ASN A 71 -2.07 12.38 -10.63
CA ASN A 71 -2.65 13.64 -10.15
C ASN A 71 -2.15 13.91 -8.73
N VAL A 72 -1.13 14.76 -8.60
CA VAL A 72 -0.44 15.05 -7.33
C VAL A 72 -1.41 15.49 -6.23
N ARG A 73 -2.37 16.37 -6.55
CA ARG A 73 -3.33 16.88 -5.56
C ARG A 73 -4.28 15.79 -5.07
N ALA A 74 -4.77 14.95 -5.97
CA ALA A 74 -5.65 13.84 -5.59
C ALA A 74 -4.90 12.79 -4.76
N PHE A 75 -3.67 12.45 -5.16
CA PHE A 75 -2.83 11.48 -4.46
C PHE A 75 -2.45 11.97 -3.05
N SER A 76 -2.05 13.23 -2.92
CA SER A 76 -1.70 13.83 -1.62
C SER A 76 -2.90 13.81 -0.67
N ARG A 77 -4.10 14.20 -1.13
CA ARG A 77 -5.33 14.07 -0.34
C ARG A 77 -5.68 12.63 0.02
N GLN A 78 -5.31 11.66 -0.81
CA GLN A 78 -5.51 10.24 -0.47
C GLN A 78 -4.59 9.82 0.67
N ILE A 79 -3.33 10.24 0.67
CA ILE A 79 -2.40 10.03 1.79
C ILE A 79 -3.01 10.62 3.07
N ASP A 80 -3.43 11.89 3.02
CA ASP A 80 -3.97 12.59 4.20
C ASP A 80 -5.21 11.86 4.76
N ARG A 81 -6.14 11.44 3.89
CA ARG A 81 -7.33 10.69 4.30
C ARG A 81 -6.99 9.36 4.98
N HIS A 82 -5.97 8.65 4.50
CA HIS A 82 -5.56 7.39 5.12
C HIS A 82 -4.91 7.62 6.48
N LEU A 83 -4.07 8.65 6.61
CA LEU A 83 -3.50 9.03 7.90
C LEU A 83 -4.57 9.41 8.94
N LEU A 84 -5.74 9.89 8.52
CA LEU A 84 -6.85 10.20 9.42
C LEU A 84 -7.72 8.98 9.80
N LYS A 85 -7.52 7.81 9.18
CA LYS A 85 -8.31 6.61 9.51
C LYS A 85 -8.01 6.14 10.94
N GLN A 86 -9.07 6.03 11.73
CA GLN A 86 -9.01 5.46 13.08
C GLN A 86 -8.83 3.95 13.00
N GLY A 87 -7.97 3.39 13.85
CA GLY A 87 -7.67 1.96 13.86
C GLY A 87 -6.74 1.46 12.75
N LEU A 88 -6.27 2.35 11.86
CA LEU A 88 -5.23 2.01 10.89
C LEU A 88 -3.83 2.28 11.47
N ASP A 89 -2.93 1.30 11.43
CA ASP A 89 -1.58 1.47 11.97
C ASP A 89 -0.63 2.11 10.97
N LYS A 90 -0.59 1.59 9.73
CA LYS A 90 0.41 1.95 8.72
C LYS A 90 -0.22 2.35 7.38
N VAL A 91 0.30 3.42 6.79
CA VAL A 91 -0.01 3.84 5.42
C VAL A 91 1.17 3.50 4.51
N VAL A 92 0.93 2.64 3.54
CA VAL A 92 1.92 2.17 2.57
C VAL A 92 1.83 3.06 1.34
N ILE A 93 2.85 3.90 1.12
CA ILE A 93 2.89 4.81 -0.03
C ILE A 93 3.78 4.18 -1.09
N ASP A 94 3.16 3.79 -2.19
CA ASP A 94 3.81 3.04 -3.24
C ASP A 94 4.12 3.90 -4.46
N LEU A 95 5.42 4.17 -4.62
CA LEU A 95 5.98 5.02 -5.66
C LEU A 95 6.81 4.21 -6.66
N THR A 96 6.62 2.89 -6.71
CA THR A 96 7.41 1.96 -7.52
C THR A 96 7.42 2.35 -8.99
N ASP A 97 6.27 2.75 -9.53
CA ASP A 97 6.10 3.08 -10.96
C ASP A 97 6.21 4.58 -11.25
N PHE A 98 6.60 5.40 -10.27
CA PHE A 98 6.64 6.85 -10.44
C PHE A 98 7.91 7.27 -11.15
N ASN A 99 7.84 8.30 -11.97
CA ASN A 99 9.04 8.97 -12.49
C ASN A 99 9.68 9.89 -11.45
N ALA A 100 10.85 10.46 -11.77
CA ALA A 100 11.59 11.30 -10.83
C ALA A 100 10.83 12.57 -10.41
N SER A 101 10.11 13.24 -11.34
CA SER A 101 9.28 14.40 -11.02
C SER A 101 8.10 14.06 -10.10
N GLU A 102 7.42 12.95 -10.37
CA GLU A 102 6.30 12.47 -9.57
C GLU A 102 6.74 12.12 -8.14
N ARG A 103 7.86 11.41 -7.98
CA ARG A 103 8.45 11.14 -6.66
C ARG A 103 8.80 12.43 -5.92
N ARG A 104 9.44 13.39 -6.60
CA ARG A 104 9.77 14.69 -5.99
C ARG A 104 8.53 15.43 -5.49
N ALA A 105 7.43 15.38 -6.25
CA ALA A 105 6.18 16.00 -5.85
C ALA A 105 5.58 15.34 -4.60
N VAL A 106 5.55 14.00 -4.54
CA VAL A 106 5.09 13.29 -3.33
C VAL A 106 6.01 13.56 -2.14
N PHE A 107 7.33 13.56 -2.30
CA PHE A 107 8.24 13.89 -1.19
C PHE A 107 8.13 15.34 -0.72
N ALA A 108 7.74 16.27 -1.57
CA ALA A 108 7.42 17.62 -1.15
C ALA A 108 6.22 17.62 -0.19
N HIS A 109 5.16 16.87 -0.52
CA HIS A 109 4.01 16.67 0.37
C HIS A 109 4.41 15.97 1.68
N LEU A 110 5.14 14.85 1.63
CA LEU A 110 5.49 14.10 2.85
C LEU A 110 6.35 14.89 3.85
N ARG A 111 7.08 15.92 3.37
CA ARG A 111 7.87 16.80 4.23
C ARG A 111 7.02 17.79 5.04
N THR A 112 5.77 18.05 4.64
CA THR A 112 4.86 18.92 5.39
C THR A 112 4.16 18.21 6.54
N LEU A 113 4.13 16.87 6.51
CA LEU A 113 3.51 16.04 7.55
C LEU A 113 4.27 16.09 8.86
N GLY A 114 3.57 15.99 9.98
CA GLY A 114 4.14 15.93 11.33
C GLY A 114 4.93 14.64 11.59
N ALA A 115 5.75 14.64 12.65
CA ALA A 115 6.60 13.48 12.98
C ALA A 115 5.78 12.20 13.25
N ALA A 116 4.66 12.31 13.96
CA ALA A 116 3.78 11.19 14.27
C ALA A 116 3.14 10.58 13.01
N GLU A 117 2.72 11.43 12.06
CA GLU A 117 2.16 10.98 10.78
C GLU A 117 3.22 10.25 9.95
N ARG A 118 4.43 10.84 9.84
CA ARG A 118 5.53 10.21 9.11
C ARG A 118 5.95 8.87 9.71
N ALA A 119 5.85 8.68 11.02
CA ALA A 119 6.15 7.41 11.70
C ALA A 119 5.16 6.27 11.33
N ARG A 120 3.98 6.61 10.79
CA ARG A 120 2.99 5.66 10.28
C ARG A 120 3.20 5.32 8.80
N ILE A 121 4.11 6.01 8.10
CA ILE A 121 4.29 5.84 6.66
C ILE A 121 5.35 4.79 6.36
N ILE A 122 5.03 3.87 5.45
CA ILE A 122 5.96 2.94 4.84
C ILE A 122 6.10 3.30 3.36
N LEU A 123 7.27 3.80 2.96
CA LEU A 123 7.54 4.13 1.56
C LEU A 123 8.05 2.91 0.80
N GLN A 124 7.43 2.60 -0.33
CA GLN A 124 7.92 1.61 -1.29
C GLN A 124 8.36 2.32 -2.56
N TRP A 125 9.59 2.10 -2.98
CA TRP A 125 10.10 2.51 -4.29
C TRP A 125 11.28 1.62 -4.69
N ARG A 126 11.59 1.56 -5.99
CA ARG A 126 12.86 1.00 -6.44
C ARG A 126 13.97 2.02 -6.20
N ARG A 127 14.99 1.65 -5.42
CA ARG A 127 16.22 2.44 -5.40
C ARG A 127 16.88 2.30 -6.79
N PRO A 128 17.41 3.40 -7.36
CA PRO A 128 18.20 3.33 -8.58
C PRO A 128 19.43 2.44 -8.39
#